data_AF-A0A951RM35-F1
#
_entry.id   AF-A0A951RM35-F1
#
_cell.length_a   1.000
_cell.length_b   1.000
_cell.length_c   1.000
_cell.angle_alpha   90.00
_cell.angle_beta   90.00
_cell.angle_gamma   90.00
#
_symmetry.space_group_name_H-M   'P 1'
#
loop_
_entity.id
_entity.type
_entity.pdbx_description
1 polymer ?
#
loop_
_entity_poly.entity_id
_entity_poly.type
_entity_poly.pdbx_seq_one_letter_code
_entity_poly.pdbx_strand_id
1 'polypeptide(L)'
;MKRIFTLIFVASALFAQAQYATPGTGVRWDLETLAENSGGVVFENNGHYELNGSVVISANDTLEILTDLTLLLHDLSYIESYGVFIVDAPNQAVFSAIDPESTGTKWRGIRLYEGHYTYLRNATFEYGGGIKINNGGTFHMDACTLRYNYYLAGSTSGSLASGGALDISGPATIENCSIYSNQRAAIASASNVASPIIFRNNYLFGNTTENSNRPQINLGPAGPGNTTHIVGNTVIGNGFVQSGGIAYSSLLGVAGDVVIDSNYVEANRYGITITGSGMNGWIRHNTLIDNNIQNNPALGGSGINLTASAAAAYQHVMVTGNMIEGNLWGITIIGYPVVNMGNNDPENYNPGLNVFSGNGNGGVTYDLYNNGPVNQMAMGNLWDVAVQDAESIETVVTHQADDLALGLVTFMPAAQKVTFSATGSGSLPLEGVSIAIEGWDDELITDTEGLAELLTMQGSYSFTASLEGYNDFVGTFELGATTLLVPIEMVETTYTLTFAVTDGTEPLQGAMIAINEEELLTNEDGIASIDLLPGEYSYEVSLDGYETFAGNISIIDADVTLDVELEVMEYSVNFIVTVNGNPLEGASIEIAGETLTTDANGEATLLLVNGSYPYEVTATN
;
A
#
# COMPACT_ATOMS: atom_id res chain seq x y z
N MET A 1 20.67 0.39 90.78
CA MET A 1 19.89 0.01 89.57
C MET A 1 19.09 1.22 89.09
N LYS A 2 19.50 1.84 87.98
CA LYS A 2 18.64 2.43 86.95
C LYS A 2 19.58 2.90 85.83
N ARG A 3 19.40 2.27 84.66
CA ARG A 3 20.30 2.28 83.51
C ARG A 3 20.12 3.59 82.74
N ILE A 4 21.23 4.22 82.38
CA ILE A 4 21.30 5.29 81.39
C ILE A 4 21.11 4.62 80.03
N PHE A 5 20.03 4.96 79.33
CA PHE A 5 19.87 4.63 77.92
C PHE A 5 20.47 5.79 77.11
N THR A 6 21.65 5.56 76.54
CA THR A 6 22.19 6.39 75.47
C THR A 6 21.58 5.91 74.16
N LEU A 7 20.68 6.69 73.58
CA LEU A 7 20.28 6.52 72.18
C LEU A 7 21.45 6.93 71.30
N ILE A 8 22.04 5.97 70.59
CA ILE A 8 22.98 6.24 69.49
C ILE A 8 22.12 6.42 68.24
N PHE A 9 21.99 7.67 67.77
CA PHE A 9 21.49 7.97 66.44
C PHE A 9 22.64 7.72 65.46
N VAL A 10 22.66 6.55 64.83
CA VAL A 10 23.53 6.32 63.66
C VAL A 10 22.85 6.99 62.48
N ALA A 11 23.19 8.26 62.23
CA ALA A 11 22.93 8.87 60.94
C ALA A 11 23.92 8.24 59.95
N SER A 12 23.49 7.19 59.25
CA SER A 12 24.16 6.76 58.01
C SER A 12 23.91 7.85 56.97
N ALA A 13 24.82 8.82 56.90
CA ALA A 13 24.91 9.70 55.75
C ALA A 13 25.31 8.83 54.55
N LEU A 14 24.31 8.35 53.81
CA LEU A 14 24.49 7.89 52.44
C LEU A 14 25.02 9.11 51.68
N PHE A 15 26.32 9.10 51.37
CA PHE A 15 26.89 10.00 50.40
C PHE A 15 26.30 9.61 49.05
N ALA A 16 25.20 10.26 48.64
CA ALA A 16 24.71 10.12 47.28
C ALA A 16 25.86 10.52 46.34
N GLN A 17 26.32 9.58 45.52
CA GLN A 17 27.27 9.91 44.48
C GLN A 17 26.57 10.79 43.44
N ALA A 18 27.25 11.81 42.92
CA ALA A 18 26.67 12.66 41.88
C ALA A 18 26.60 11.95 40.51
N GLN A 19 27.40 10.88 40.34
CA GLN A 19 27.52 10.11 39.11
C GLN A 19 27.97 8.68 39.43
N TYR A 20 27.47 7.71 38.69
CA TYR A 20 27.90 6.31 38.70
C TYR A 20 28.33 5.90 37.28
N ALA A 21 29.47 5.24 37.17
CA ALA A 21 29.91 4.60 35.94
C ALA A 21 29.97 3.09 36.16
N THR A 22 29.39 2.31 35.25
CA THR A 22 29.52 0.85 35.29
C THR A 22 31.01 0.46 35.14
N PRO A 23 31.46 -0.70 35.65
CA PRO A 23 32.88 -1.03 35.75
C PRO A 23 33.60 -1.29 34.42
N GLY A 24 32.88 -1.50 33.32
CA GLY A 24 33.42 -1.81 32.00
C GLY A 24 34.00 -3.23 31.86
N THR A 25 33.50 -4.15 32.68
CA THR A 25 34.03 -5.52 32.82
C THR A 25 33.25 -6.57 32.02
N GLY A 26 32.27 -6.16 31.22
CA GLY A 26 31.42 -7.08 30.46
C GLY A 26 30.13 -7.47 31.19
N VAL A 27 29.75 -6.72 32.23
CA VAL A 27 28.58 -7.05 33.07
C VAL A 27 27.32 -6.52 32.40
N ARG A 28 26.24 -7.28 32.54
CA ARG A 28 24.89 -6.87 32.13
C ARG A 28 24.15 -6.39 33.36
N TRP A 29 23.63 -5.18 33.27
CA TRP A 29 22.95 -4.43 34.32
C TRP A 29 21.49 -4.26 33.93
N ASP A 30 20.62 -4.36 34.92
CA ASP A 30 19.25 -3.84 34.88
C ASP A 30 19.11 -2.74 35.94
N LEU A 31 17.91 -2.16 36.10
CA LEU A 31 17.71 -1.11 37.10
C LEU A 31 17.78 -1.63 38.54
N GLU A 32 17.46 -2.91 38.79
CA GLU A 32 17.54 -3.53 40.12
C GLU A 32 19.01 -3.63 40.56
N THR A 33 19.85 -4.25 39.73
CA THR A 33 21.28 -4.38 39.97
C THR A 33 21.99 -3.02 40.00
N LEU A 34 21.57 -2.04 39.18
CA LEU A 34 22.07 -0.66 39.32
C LEU A 34 21.66 -0.03 40.65
N ALA A 35 20.43 -0.23 41.11
CA ALA A 35 19.97 0.32 42.39
C ALA A 35 20.80 -0.23 43.57
N GLU A 36 21.19 -1.50 43.52
CA GLU A 36 22.01 -2.14 44.54
C GLU A 36 23.48 -1.67 44.52
N ASN A 37 24.02 -1.30 43.36
CA ASN A 37 25.46 -1.10 43.17
C ASN A 37 25.89 0.35 42.89
N SER A 38 24.94 1.24 42.57
CA SER A 38 25.24 2.61 42.15
C SER A 38 25.51 3.61 43.28
N GLY A 39 25.51 3.16 44.54
CA GLY A 39 25.71 4.04 45.69
C GLY A 39 24.60 5.08 45.86
N GLY A 40 23.37 4.76 45.43
CA GLY A 40 22.19 5.61 45.55
C GLY A 40 21.95 6.58 44.38
N VAL A 41 22.69 6.46 43.27
CA VAL A 41 22.44 7.22 42.03
C VAL A 41 21.15 6.75 41.36
N VAL A 42 20.98 5.43 41.29
CA VAL A 42 19.73 4.76 40.93
C VAL A 42 19.16 4.15 42.20
N PHE A 43 17.86 4.27 42.42
CA PHE A 43 17.19 3.61 43.54
C PHE A 43 15.72 3.36 43.22
N GLU A 44 15.14 2.34 43.84
CA GLU A 44 13.70 2.09 43.79
C GLU A 44 12.99 3.01 44.78
N ASN A 45 11.84 3.53 44.38
CA ASN A 45 10.96 4.33 45.22
C ASN A 45 9.49 4.05 44.86
N ASN A 46 8.76 3.36 45.73
CA ASN A 46 7.30 3.20 45.64
C ASN A 46 6.79 2.65 44.29
N GLY A 47 7.48 1.68 43.70
CA GLY A 47 7.07 1.00 42.47
C GLY A 47 7.61 1.62 41.18
N HIS A 48 8.48 2.63 41.27
CA HIS A 48 9.26 3.15 40.14
C HIS A 48 10.74 3.26 40.52
N TYR A 49 11.60 3.48 39.53
CA TYR A 49 13.00 3.80 39.75
C TYR A 49 13.24 5.29 39.63
N GLU A 50 14.20 5.82 40.37
CA GLU A 50 14.65 7.20 40.26
C GLU A 50 16.13 7.28 39.95
N LEU A 51 16.50 8.28 39.15
CA LEU A 51 17.88 8.67 38.85
C LEU A 51 18.14 10.07 39.41
N ASN A 52 18.85 10.16 40.55
CA ASN A 52 19.16 11.45 41.19
C ASN A 52 20.56 12.02 40.86
N GLY A 53 21.33 11.28 40.07
CA GLY A 53 22.67 11.63 39.59
C GLY A 53 22.81 11.32 38.10
N SER A 54 23.99 10.92 37.65
CA SER A 54 24.19 10.52 36.24
C SER A 54 24.70 9.09 36.13
N VAL A 55 24.23 8.35 35.13
CA VAL A 55 24.72 6.99 34.84
C VAL A 55 25.55 7.01 33.56
N VAL A 56 26.75 6.44 33.62
CA VAL A 56 27.61 6.18 32.46
C VAL A 56 27.71 4.67 32.27
N ILE A 57 27.19 4.19 31.15
CA ILE A 57 27.36 2.81 30.71
C ILE A 57 28.74 2.72 30.07
N SER A 58 29.70 2.16 30.80
CA SER A 58 31.07 2.00 30.33
C SER A 58 31.15 1.04 29.15
N ALA A 59 32.22 1.19 28.35
CA ALA A 59 32.52 0.25 27.27
C ALA A 59 32.54 -1.20 27.80
N ASN A 60 32.09 -2.14 26.96
CA ASN A 60 31.89 -3.58 27.27
C ASN A 60 30.70 -3.91 28.17
N ASP A 61 30.19 -3.00 28.99
CA ASP A 61 29.01 -3.30 29.80
C ASP A 61 27.71 -3.10 29.00
N THR A 62 26.64 -3.74 29.49
CA THR A 62 25.29 -3.58 28.98
C THR A 62 24.39 -3.02 30.07
N LEU A 63 23.58 -2.00 29.78
CA LEU A 63 22.36 -1.71 30.53
C LEU A 63 21.16 -2.20 29.72
N GLU A 64 20.34 -3.07 30.30
CA GLU A 64 19.14 -3.60 29.70
C GLU A 64 17.89 -3.37 30.57
N ILE A 65 16.82 -2.92 29.93
CA ILE A 65 15.50 -2.72 30.53
C ILE A 65 14.52 -3.56 29.70
N LEU A 66 14.19 -4.75 30.22
CA LEU A 66 13.39 -5.77 29.52
C LEU A 66 11.98 -5.96 30.12
N THR A 67 11.60 -5.08 31.05
CA THR A 67 10.33 -5.11 31.76
C THR A 67 9.65 -3.75 31.69
N ASP A 68 8.34 -3.75 31.87
CA ASP A 68 7.59 -2.50 31.99
C ASP A 68 7.99 -1.78 33.29
N LEU A 69 8.37 -0.52 33.17
CA LEU A 69 8.78 0.28 34.32
C LEU A 69 8.66 1.79 34.04
N THR A 70 8.77 2.56 35.12
CA THR A 70 8.98 4.00 35.06
C THR A 70 10.31 4.34 35.73
N LEU A 71 11.14 5.11 35.02
CA LEU A 71 12.35 5.75 35.51
C LEU A 71 12.13 7.26 35.56
N LEU A 72 12.10 7.83 36.77
CA LEU A 72 11.99 9.27 36.98
C LEU A 72 13.37 9.89 37.16
N LEU A 73 13.68 10.87 36.32
CA LEU A 73 14.98 11.51 36.25
C LEU A 73 14.92 12.88 36.93
N HIS A 74 15.80 13.07 37.92
CA HIS A 74 15.89 14.33 38.66
C HIS A 74 16.51 15.43 37.80
N ASP A 75 16.41 16.66 38.28
CA ASP A 75 17.05 17.81 37.64
C ASP A 75 18.54 17.58 37.41
N LEU A 76 19.02 18.00 36.23
CA LEU A 76 20.42 17.89 35.81
C LEU A 76 20.96 16.47 35.60
N SER A 77 20.21 15.42 35.97
CA SER A 77 20.57 14.02 35.74
C SER A 77 20.64 13.68 34.25
N TYR A 78 21.39 12.64 33.90
CA TYR A 78 21.50 12.16 32.52
C TYR A 78 22.04 10.73 32.43
N ILE A 79 21.90 10.15 31.23
CA ILE A 79 22.47 8.85 30.87
C ILE A 79 23.49 9.06 29.75
N GLU A 80 24.69 8.51 29.90
CA GLU A 80 25.69 8.38 28.85
C GLU A 80 25.97 6.92 28.54
N SER A 81 26.24 6.60 27.26
CA SER A 81 26.63 5.25 26.87
C SER A 81 27.85 5.24 25.96
N TYR A 82 28.84 4.44 26.36
CA TYR A 82 29.95 3.94 25.54
C TYR A 82 29.82 2.43 25.28
N GLY A 83 28.85 1.77 25.91
CA GLY A 83 28.62 0.33 25.84
C GLY A 83 27.30 -0.01 25.12
N VAL A 84 26.60 -1.02 25.63
CA VAL A 84 25.33 -1.49 25.09
C VAL A 84 24.18 -0.93 25.93
N PHE A 85 23.21 -0.27 25.30
CA PHE A 85 21.99 0.22 25.96
C PHE A 85 20.75 -0.36 25.27
N ILE A 86 20.04 -1.23 25.98
CA ILE A 86 18.86 -1.93 25.46
C ILE A 86 17.64 -1.53 26.29
N VAL A 87 16.60 -1.08 25.61
CA VAL A 87 15.26 -0.98 26.17
C VAL A 87 14.35 -1.80 25.27
N ASP A 88 13.71 -2.81 25.84
CA ASP A 88 12.82 -3.71 25.11
C ASP A 88 11.73 -4.22 26.05
N ALA A 89 10.91 -3.28 26.54
CA ALA A 89 9.80 -3.60 27.42
C ALA A 89 8.64 -4.26 26.63
N PRO A 90 7.91 -5.22 27.21
CA PRO A 90 6.81 -5.89 26.53
C PRO A 90 5.66 -4.94 26.18
N ASN A 91 5.40 -3.93 27.01
CA ASN A 91 4.39 -2.90 26.76
C ASN A 91 4.98 -1.50 26.75
N GLN A 92 5.67 -1.08 27.82
CA GLN A 92 6.23 0.26 27.91
C GLN A 92 7.28 0.44 29.01
N ALA A 93 8.42 1.06 28.67
CA ALA A 93 9.34 1.68 29.63
C ALA A 93 9.28 3.21 29.52
N VAL A 94 9.03 3.91 30.63
CA VAL A 94 8.89 5.38 30.66
C VAL A 94 10.11 6.04 31.29
N PHE A 95 10.68 7.02 30.59
CA PHE A 95 11.76 7.90 31.06
C PHE A 95 11.21 9.33 31.11
N SER A 96 10.98 9.85 32.31
CA SER A 96 10.32 11.13 32.51
C SER A 96 11.03 11.97 33.56
N ALA A 97 10.85 13.29 33.53
CA ALA A 97 11.30 14.13 34.63
C ALA A 97 10.54 13.77 35.92
N ILE A 98 11.20 13.84 37.07
CA ILE A 98 10.52 13.69 38.36
C ILE A 98 9.47 14.78 38.60
N ASP A 99 9.68 15.98 38.03
CA ASP A 99 8.72 17.07 37.99
C ASP A 99 8.51 17.55 36.54
N PRO A 100 7.51 16.98 35.84
CA PRO A 100 7.14 17.39 34.49
C PRO A 100 6.73 18.86 34.38
N GLU A 101 6.12 19.42 35.43
CA GLU A 101 5.60 20.79 35.46
C GLU A 101 6.66 21.82 35.85
N SER A 102 7.81 21.39 36.38
CA SER A 102 8.92 22.27 36.76
C SER A 102 9.24 23.27 35.64
N THR A 103 9.17 24.56 35.96
CA THR A 103 9.68 25.65 35.10
C THR A 103 11.19 25.87 35.31
N GLY A 104 11.83 25.08 36.17
CA GLY A 104 13.24 25.13 36.49
C GLY A 104 14.08 24.26 35.56
N THR A 105 15.09 23.60 36.12
CA THR A 105 15.88 22.60 35.39
C THR A 105 15.09 21.31 35.17
N LYS A 106 15.55 20.48 34.25
CA LYS A 106 15.02 19.14 33.97
C LYS A 106 16.20 18.19 33.71
N TRP A 107 15.95 16.90 33.57
CA TRP A 107 16.98 15.94 33.21
C TRP A 107 17.52 16.20 31.79
N ARG A 108 18.84 16.10 31.61
CA ARG A 108 19.53 16.64 30.44
C ARG A 108 19.41 15.77 29.18
N GLY A 109 18.80 14.60 29.29
CA GLY A 109 18.64 13.65 28.18
C GLY A 109 19.64 12.50 28.23
N ILE A 110 19.83 11.89 27.06
CA ILE A 110 20.72 10.75 26.84
C ILE A 110 21.79 11.16 25.82
N ARG A 111 23.05 10.74 26.04
CA ARG A 111 24.12 10.93 25.06
C ARG A 111 24.85 9.62 24.77
N LEU A 112 24.96 9.32 23.48
CA LEU A 112 25.58 8.11 22.96
C LEU A 112 26.91 8.49 22.29
N TYR A 113 27.98 7.82 22.70
CA TYR A 113 29.35 8.07 22.23
C TYR A 113 29.86 6.94 21.32
N GLU A 114 31.02 7.16 20.72
CA GLU A 114 31.65 6.23 19.79
C GLU A 114 31.73 4.81 20.36
N GLY A 115 31.34 3.83 19.54
CA GLY A 115 31.34 2.41 19.89
C GLY A 115 30.06 1.92 20.58
N HIS A 116 29.09 2.79 20.85
CA HIS A 116 27.83 2.36 21.47
C HIS A 116 27.03 1.40 20.58
N TYR A 117 26.27 0.52 21.21
CA TYR A 117 25.13 -0.17 20.59
C TYR A 117 23.88 0.21 21.36
N THR A 118 22.86 0.73 20.67
CA THR A 118 21.61 1.13 21.31
C THR A 118 20.42 0.60 20.54
N TYR A 119 19.57 -0.12 21.26
CA TYR A 119 18.31 -0.67 20.76
C TYR A 119 17.20 -0.22 21.69
N LEU A 120 16.24 0.55 21.18
CA LEU A 120 15.13 1.08 21.95
C LEU A 120 13.82 0.62 21.30
N ARG A 121 13.03 -0.16 22.03
CA ARG A 121 11.68 -0.56 21.64
C ARG A 121 10.70 -0.34 22.79
N ASN A 122 9.49 0.10 22.46
CA ASN A 122 8.41 0.33 23.42
C ASN A 122 8.83 1.28 24.57
N ALA A 123 9.60 2.32 24.26
CA ALA A 123 10.07 3.29 25.25
C ALA A 123 9.42 4.66 25.06
N THR A 124 9.13 5.37 26.15
CA THR A 124 8.70 6.77 26.13
C THR A 124 9.76 7.65 26.76
N PHE A 125 10.21 8.69 26.06
CA PHE A 125 11.14 9.71 26.57
C PHE A 125 10.48 11.07 26.58
N GLU A 126 10.31 11.64 27.76
CA GLU A 126 9.54 12.88 27.93
C GLU A 126 10.08 13.82 29.00
N TYR A 127 9.69 15.09 28.87
CA TYR A 127 10.05 16.17 29.80
C TYR A 127 11.57 16.27 30.06
N GLY A 128 12.38 15.90 29.08
CA GLY A 128 13.84 15.83 29.18
C GLY A 128 14.58 16.59 28.10
N GLY A 129 15.87 16.31 27.98
CA GLY A 129 16.75 16.90 26.98
C GLY A 129 16.88 16.13 25.68
N GLY A 130 16.04 15.11 25.43
CA GLY A 130 16.10 14.26 24.23
C GLY A 130 17.29 13.29 24.21
N ILE A 131 17.59 12.75 23.03
CA ILE A 131 18.65 11.77 22.78
C ILE A 131 19.64 12.33 21.76
N LYS A 132 20.91 12.41 22.14
CA LYS A 132 22.02 12.85 21.29
C LYS A 132 22.90 11.67 20.93
N ILE A 133 23.11 11.46 19.63
CA ILE A 133 24.17 10.62 19.11
C ILE A 133 25.32 11.55 18.74
N ASN A 134 26.48 11.38 19.37
CA ASN A 134 27.62 12.27 19.16
C ASN A 134 28.47 11.84 17.97
N ASN A 135 28.78 10.53 17.86
CA ASN A 135 29.55 9.96 16.75
C ASN A 135 29.59 8.44 16.89
N GLY A 136 29.60 7.72 15.76
CA GLY A 136 29.87 6.27 15.68
C GLY A 136 28.87 5.38 16.44
N GLY A 137 28.93 4.07 16.21
CA GLY A 137 28.03 3.09 16.85
C GLY A 137 26.79 2.74 16.03
N THR A 138 25.90 1.97 16.65
CA THR A 138 24.64 1.51 16.06
C THR A 138 23.47 2.02 16.90
N PHE A 139 22.50 2.66 16.25
CA PHE A 139 21.27 3.11 16.88
C PHE A 139 20.05 2.59 16.13
N HIS A 140 19.20 1.88 16.85
CA HIS A 140 17.90 1.44 16.39
C HIS A 140 16.82 1.85 17.38
N MET A 141 15.75 2.46 16.89
CA MET A 141 14.58 2.84 17.67
C MET A 141 13.31 2.42 16.93
N ASP A 142 12.46 1.65 17.60
CA ASP A 142 11.21 1.12 17.05
C ASP A 142 10.08 1.30 18.06
N ALA A 143 8.86 1.60 17.60
CA ALA A 143 7.67 1.70 18.46
C ALA A 143 7.85 2.59 19.73
N CYS A 144 8.70 3.61 19.65
CA CYS A 144 9.01 4.51 20.76
C CYS A 144 8.19 5.82 20.69
N THR A 145 8.06 6.51 21.81
CA THR A 145 7.48 7.84 21.90
C THR A 145 8.50 8.86 22.41
N LEU A 146 8.63 10.00 21.71
CA LEU A 146 9.39 11.15 22.20
C LEU A 146 8.50 12.39 22.22
N ARG A 147 8.27 12.94 23.42
CA ARG A 147 7.35 14.08 23.56
C ARG A 147 7.77 15.07 24.62
N TYR A 148 7.38 16.33 24.44
CA TYR A 148 7.57 17.38 25.43
C TYR A 148 9.04 17.55 25.89
N ASN A 149 10.01 17.26 25.03
CA ASN A 149 11.43 17.45 25.35
C ASN A 149 11.88 18.90 25.08
N TYR A 150 12.87 19.38 25.85
CA TYR A 150 13.34 20.76 25.92
C TYR A 150 14.85 20.88 25.64
N TYR A 151 15.25 21.86 24.82
CA TYR A 151 16.66 22.08 24.45
C TYR A 151 17.52 22.68 25.57
N LEU A 152 16.89 23.25 26.61
CA LEU A 152 17.59 23.77 27.80
C LEU A 152 17.24 22.99 29.06
N ALA A 153 16.86 21.72 28.91
CA ALA A 153 16.77 20.80 30.02
C ALA A 153 18.17 20.68 30.67
N GLY A 154 18.38 21.40 31.78
CA GLY A 154 19.70 21.52 32.41
C GLY A 154 20.14 22.94 32.79
N SER A 155 19.36 23.98 32.49
CA SER A 155 19.78 25.40 32.66
C SER A 155 21.01 25.73 31.80
N THR A 156 21.73 26.81 32.08
CA THR A 156 22.80 27.48 31.30
C THR A 156 23.87 26.59 30.64
N SER A 157 23.95 25.31 30.99
CA SER A 157 24.83 24.28 30.40
C SER A 157 24.22 23.53 29.21
N GLY A 158 22.93 23.71 28.92
CA GLY A 158 22.18 23.07 27.83
C GLY A 158 21.79 21.60 28.08
N SER A 159 20.78 21.13 27.34
CA SER A 159 20.49 19.69 27.21
C SER A 159 21.60 18.98 26.42
N LEU A 160 21.58 17.65 26.44
CA LEU A 160 22.52 16.84 25.68
C LEU A 160 22.18 16.83 24.18
N ALA A 161 20.90 16.81 23.80
CA ALA A 161 20.43 16.93 22.43
C ALA A 161 20.00 18.37 22.12
N SER A 162 20.55 18.94 21.04
CA SER A 162 20.43 20.37 20.75
C SER A 162 19.69 20.64 19.44
N GLY A 163 19.82 19.80 18.41
CA GLY A 163 19.17 20.00 17.12
C GLY A 163 17.68 19.64 17.10
N GLY A 164 17.31 18.61 17.86
CA GLY A 164 15.97 18.04 17.93
C GLY A 164 15.83 17.11 19.15
N ALA A 165 14.65 16.52 19.32
CA ALA A 165 14.42 15.49 20.34
C ALA A 165 15.32 14.27 20.08
N LEU A 166 15.55 13.95 18.80
CA LEU A 166 16.65 13.12 18.32
C LEU A 166 17.68 14.01 17.63
N ASP A 167 18.92 14.03 18.12
CA ASP A 167 20.02 14.80 17.53
C ASP A 167 21.12 13.83 17.09
N ILE A 168 21.17 13.53 15.79
CA ILE A 168 21.88 12.39 15.22
C ILE A 168 23.21 12.82 14.59
N SER A 169 24.25 12.02 14.79
CA SER A 169 25.54 12.16 14.14
C SER A 169 26.08 10.77 13.84
N GLY A 170 25.93 10.33 12.59
CA GLY A 170 26.21 8.95 12.15
C GLY A 170 24.94 8.19 11.72
N PRO A 171 25.09 6.88 11.43
CA PRO A 171 24.00 6.03 10.95
C PRO A 171 22.94 5.78 12.03
N ALA A 172 21.67 5.78 11.66
CA ALA A 172 20.57 5.46 12.57
C ALA A 172 19.34 4.90 11.84
N THR A 173 18.61 4.02 12.51
CA THR A 173 17.30 3.50 12.06
C THR A 173 16.23 3.86 13.09
N ILE A 174 15.19 4.55 12.65
CA ILE A 174 14.05 4.98 13.47
C ILE A 174 12.76 4.66 12.74
N GLU A 175 11.98 3.74 13.30
CA GLU A 175 10.80 3.19 12.65
C GLU A 175 9.59 3.18 13.59
N ASN A 176 8.39 3.37 13.07
CA ASN A 176 7.12 3.19 13.81
C ASN A 176 7.01 4.02 15.10
N CYS A 177 7.70 5.15 15.21
CA CYS A 177 7.72 5.98 16.41
C CYS A 177 6.71 7.13 16.38
N SER A 178 6.28 7.58 17.55
CA SER A 178 5.47 8.80 17.73
C SER A 178 6.33 9.92 18.33
N ILE A 179 6.56 11.00 17.58
CA ILE A 179 7.43 12.10 18.02
C ILE A 179 6.67 13.42 17.93
N TYR A 180 6.31 14.03 19.06
CA TYR A 180 5.41 15.17 19.03
C TYR A 180 5.65 16.20 20.14
N SER A 181 5.26 17.45 19.87
CA SER A 181 5.28 18.54 20.86
C SER A 181 6.64 18.74 21.54
N ASN A 182 7.74 18.42 20.86
CA ASN A 182 9.08 18.72 21.35
C ASN A 182 9.43 20.18 21.04
N GLN A 183 10.21 20.81 21.91
CA GLN A 183 10.59 22.22 21.77
C GLN A 183 11.31 22.51 20.45
N ARG A 184 12.08 21.54 19.94
CA ARG A 184 12.78 21.58 18.66
C ARG A 184 12.26 20.50 17.71
N ALA A 185 12.93 20.33 16.58
CA ALA A 185 12.65 19.31 15.59
C ALA A 185 12.43 17.92 16.23
N ALA A 186 11.62 17.08 15.62
CA ALA A 186 11.51 15.68 16.01
C ALA A 186 12.88 15.00 15.90
N ILE A 187 13.54 15.23 14.76
CA ILE A 187 14.86 14.70 14.45
C ILE A 187 15.70 15.77 13.74
N ALA A 188 16.98 15.83 14.09
CA ALA A 188 17.94 16.68 13.42
C ALA A 188 19.29 15.97 13.24
N SER A 189 20.02 16.34 12.18
CA SER A 189 21.44 16.01 12.03
C SER A 189 22.21 17.20 11.46
N ALA A 190 23.52 17.24 11.69
CA ALA A 190 24.33 18.39 11.32
C ALA A 190 24.68 18.39 9.82
N SER A 191 24.65 19.56 9.16
CA SER A 191 24.95 19.67 7.71
C SER A 191 26.41 19.39 7.34
N ASN A 192 27.31 19.23 8.31
CA ASN A 192 28.73 18.91 8.12
C ASN A 192 29.11 17.47 8.54
N VAL A 193 28.14 16.66 8.97
CA VAL A 193 28.40 15.29 9.46
C VAL A 193 27.60 14.29 8.63
N ALA A 194 28.28 13.32 8.05
CA ALA A 194 27.65 12.22 7.34
C ALA A 194 26.76 11.42 8.29
N SER A 195 25.44 11.47 8.06
CA SER A 195 24.44 10.83 8.92
C SER A 195 23.40 10.12 8.05
N PRO A 196 23.69 8.92 7.51
CA PRO A 196 22.72 8.18 6.74
C PRO A 196 21.64 7.62 7.65
N ILE A 197 20.40 8.09 7.47
CA ILE A 197 19.30 7.78 8.38
C ILE A 197 18.21 7.01 7.63
N ILE A 198 17.69 5.95 8.26
CA ILE A 198 16.44 5.30 7.88
C ILE A 198 15.36 5.82 8.84
N PHE A 199 14.41 6.58 8.32
CA PHE A 199 13.32 7.21 9.07
C PHE A 199 11.98 6.81 8.44
N ARG A 200 11.35 5.76 8.98
CA ARG A 200 10.17 5.15 8.35
C ARG A 200 8.93 5.05 9.23
N ASN A 201 7.76 5.27 8.63
CA ASN A 201 6.47 5.00 9.27
C ASN A 201 6.28 5.71 10.62
N ASN A 202 6.90 6.88 10.81
CA ASN A 202 6.80 7.63 12.05
C ASN A 202 5.65 8.64 11.99
N TYR A 203 5.02 8.89 13.14
CA TYR A 203 4.02 9.93 13.33
C TYR A 203 4.63 11.15 14.02
N LEU A 204 4.62 12.29 13.35
CA LEU A 204 5.15 13.56 13.82
C LEU A 204 4.04 14.60 13.91
N PHE A 205 3.90 15.22 15.08
CA PHE A 205 2.91 16.26 15.30
C PHE A 205 3.46 17.42 16.10
N GLY A 206 3.44 18.61 15.51
CA GLY A 206 3.63 19.85 16.25
C GLY A 206 4.95 19.99 16.99
N ASN A 207 6.03 19.41 16.45
CA ASN A 207 7.39 19.64 16.96
C ASN A 207 7.85 21.06 16.63
N THR A 208 8.97 21.49 17.22
CA THR A 208 9.44 22.88 17.15
C THR A 208 8.47 23.85 17.86
N THR A 209 8.06 23.50 19.08
CA THR A 209 7.12 24.34 19.86
C THR A 209 7.66 25.70 20.26
N GLU A 210 8.98 25.90 20.20
CA GLU A 210 9.59 27.24 20.37
C GLU A 210 9.37 28.17 19.16
N ASN A 211 8.67 27.69 18.13
CA ASN A 211 8.34 28.42 16.91
C ASN A 211 9.58 29.09 16.27
N SER A 212 10.68 28.35 16.22
CA SER A 212 11.90 28.77 15.53
C SER A 212 11.88 28.38 14.05
N ASN A 213 12.74 28.99 13.24
CA ASN A 213 12.97 28.61 11.84
C ASN A 213 13.66 27.22 11.73
N ARG A 214 12.91 26.15 12.02
CA ARG A 214 13.36 24.76 11.97
C ARG A 214 12.22 23.84 11.56
N PRO A 215 12.41 22.91 10.62
CA PRO A 215 11.42 21.93 10.29
C PRO A 215 11.28 20.83 11.35
N GLN A 216 10.21 20.04 11.27
CA GLN A 216 10.03 18.89 12.15
C GLN A 216 11.06 17.79 11.86
N ILE A 217 11.38 17.54 10.59
CA ILE A 217 12.50 16.69 10.16
C ILE A 217 13.59 17.60 9.58
N ASN A 218 14.74 17.68 10.23
CA ASN A 218 15.82 18.60 9.87
C ASN A 218 17.16 17.88 9.64
N LEU A 219 17.31 17.22 8.49
CA LEU A 219 18.45 16.34 8.25
C LEU A 219 19.55 17.01 7.42
N GLY A 220 20.78 16.76 7.83
CA GLY A 220 22.00 16.97 7.05
C GLY A 220 22.27 15.81 6.08
N PRO A 221 23.41 15.84 5.37
CA PRO A 221 23.69 14.89 4.31
C PRO A 221 24.04 13.49 4.82
N ALA A 222 23.65 12.48 4.05
CA ALA A 222 23.92 11.06 4.33
C ALA A 222 25.42 10.69 4.29
N GLY A 223 26.25 11.50 3.63
CA GLY A 223 27.64 11.18 3.32
C GLY A 223 27.82 10.59 1.91
N PRO A 224 29.03 10.66 1.33
CA PRO A 224 29.30 10.16 -0.01
C PRO A 224 28.91 8.69 -0.18
N GLY A 225 28.19 8.37 -1.27
CA GLY A 225 27.77 7.00 -1.60
C GLY A 225 26.71 6.41 -0.65
N ASN A 226 26.12 7.22 0.22
CA ASN A 226 25.07 6.81 1.14
C ASN A 226 23.79 7.61 0.86
N THR A 227 22.67 7.04 1.31
CA THR A 227 21.33 7.60 1.11
C THR A 227 20.58 7.66 2.43
N THR A 228 19.95 8.80 2.71
CA THR A 228 18.96 8.94 3.78
C THR A 228 17.58 8.58 3.22
N HIS A 229 16.80 7.79 3.95
CA HIS A 229 15.45 7.36 3.57
C HIS A 229 14.42 7.93 4.55
N ILE A 230 13.55 8.81 4.07
CA ILE A 230 12.43 9.40 4.80
C ILE A 230 11.16 8.85 4.14
N VAL A 231 10.60 7.76 4.66
CA VAL A 231 9.57 6.99 3.94
C VAL A 231 8.33 6.73 4.80
N GLY A 232 7.12 6.96 4.27
CA GLY A 232 5.89 6.54 4.96
C GLY A 232 5.56 7.35 6.22
N ASN A 233 6.19 8.50 6.45
CA ASN A 233 5.98 9.27 7.67
C ASN A 233 4.75 10.19 7.54
N THR A 234 4.07 10.42 8.66
CA THR A 234 3.02 11.45 8.79
C THR A 234 3.59 12.65 9.53
N VAL A 235 3.56 13.85 8.93
CA VAL A 235 4.19 15.07 9.45
C VAL A 235 3.19 16.22 9.46
N ILE A 236 2.55 16.45 10.61
CA ILE A 236 1.46 17.41 10.76
C ILE A 236 1.91 18.60 11.60
N GLY A 237 1.72 19.82 11.09
CA GLY A 237 1.97 21.05 11.85
C GLY A 237 0.83 21.40 12.82
N ASN A 238 1.10 22.26 13.80
CA ASN A 238 0.14 22.65 14.84
C ASN A 238 -0.01 24.19 14.98
N GLY A 239 0.29 24.93 13.91
CA GLY A 239 0.18 26.40 13.88
C GLY A 239 1.46 27.15 14.29
N PHE A 240 2.57 26.47 14.61
CA PHE A 240 3.88 27.13 14.74
C PHE A 240 4.42 27.56 13.37
N VAL A 241 4.07 28.78 12.97
CA VAL A 241 4.29 29.34 11.62
C VAL A 241 5.74 29.37 11.13
N GLN A 242 6.74 29.15 11.99
CA GLN A 242 8.14 29.06 11.57
C GLN A 242 8.62 27.61 11.32
N SER A 243 7.81 26.61 11.68
CA SER A 243 8.15 25.18 11.56
C SER A 243 7.77 24.61 10.19
N GLY A 244 8.76 24.16 9.42
CA GLY A 244 8.54 23.40 8.17
C GLY A 244 8.25 21.91 8.41
N GLY A 245 7.86 21.19 7.36
CA GLY A 245 7.63 19.75 7.41
C GLY A 245 8.96 18.99 7.40
N ILE A 246 9.51 18.81 6.20
CA ILE A 246 10.72 18.00 5.94
C ILE A 246 11.79 18.86 5.28
N ALA A 247 13.00 18.84 5.82
CA ALA A 247 14.18 19.39 5.16
C ALA A 247 15.34 18.40 5.13
N TYR A 248 15.97 18.33 3.96
CA TYR A 248 17.27 17.72 3.76
C TYR A 248 18.25 18.76 3.21
N SER A 249 19.39 18.94 3.86
CA SER A 249 20.27 20.08 3.59
C SER A 249 21.75 19.72 3.56
N SER A 250 22.45 20.07 2.47
CA SER A 250 23.91 20.09 2.42
C SER A 250 24.44 21.49 2.11
N LEU A 251 24.40 22.34 3.12
CA LEU A 251 24.82 23.74 3.03
C LEU A 251 26.36 23.90 3.13
N LEU A 252 27.07 22.84 3.52
CA LEU A 252 28.51 22.86 3.77
C LEU A 252 29.29 21.97 2.79
N GLY A 253 28.67 21.62 1.66
CA GLY A 253 29.32 20.91 0.55
C GLY A 253 29.59 19.42 0.83
N VAL A 254 28.96 18.83 1.84
CA VAL A 254 29.09 17.41 2.16
C VAL A 254 28.13 16.62 1.26
N ALA A 255 28.64 15.70 0.47
CA ALA A 255 27.80 14.91 -0.43
C ALA A 255 26.88 13.94 0.33
N GLY A 256 25.77 13.55 -0.28
CA GLY A 256 24.90 12.50 0.21
C GLY A 256 23.51 12.58 -0.38
N ASP A 257 22.91 11.44 -0.67
CA ASP A 257 21.64 11.38 -1.38
C ASP A 257 20.45 11.22 -0.42
N VAL A 258 19.23 11.48 -0.91
CA VAL A 258 18.01 11.35 -0.13
C VAL A 258 16.84 10.78 -0.93
N VAL A 259 16.09 9.87 -0.32
CA VAL A 259 14.79 9.40 -0.80
C VAL A 259 13.72 9.89 0.18
N ILE A 260 12.76 10.66 -0.32
CA ILE A 260 11.60 11.17 0.42
C ILE A 260 10.36 10.60 -0.27
N ASP A 261 9.80 9.53 0.30
CA ASP A 261 8.82 8.71 -0.41
C ASP A 261 7.57 8.43 0.44
N SER A 262 6.38 8.50 -0.16
CA SER A 262 5.14 8.05 0.48
C SER A 262 4.85 8.74 1.83
N ASN A 263 5.33 9.97 2.04
CA ASN A 263 5.05 10.72 3.26
C ASN A 263 3.77 11.55 3.10
N TYR A 264 3.02 11.68 4.19
CA TYR A 264 1.91 12.61 4.33
C TYR A 264 2.37 13.83 5.12
N VAL A 265 2.34 15.03 4.51
CA VAL A 265 2.86 16.27 5.11
C VAL A 265 1.79 17.36 5.02
N GLU A 266 1.32 17.85 6.15
CA GLU A 266 0.17 18.75 6.22
C GLU A 266 0.37 19.90 7.21
N ALA A 267 -0.15 21.08 6.87
CA ALA A 267 -0.27 22.22 7.77
C ALA A 267 1.07 22.68 8.39
N ASN A 268 2.18 22.52 7.67
CA ASN A 268 3.48 23.06 8.03
C ASN A 268 3.76 24.39 7.31
N ARG A 269 4.86 25.07 7.64
CA ARG A 269 5.28 26.31 6.94
C ARG A 269 5.58 26.09 5.46
N TYR A 270 6.08 24.90 5.12
CA TYR A 270 6.36 24.37 3.79
C TYR A 270 6.37 22.85 3.90
N GLY A 271 6.13 22.14 2.80
CA GLY A 271 6.06 20.67 2.79
C GLY A 271 7.46 20.05 2.89
N ILE A 272 8.15 19.98 1.74
CA ILE A 272 9.48 19.38 1.59
C ILE A 272 10.47 20.45 1.09
N THR A 273 11.69 20.44 1.62
CA THR A 273 12.79 21.18 1.00
C THR A 273 14.08 20.36 0.89
N ILE A 274 14.74 20.49 -0.27
CA ILE A 274 16.11 20.03 -0.49
C ILE A 274 16.96 21.25 -0.82
N THR A 275 18.03 21.48 -0.03
CA THR A 275 18.89 22.65 -0.20
C THR A 275 20.37 22.31 -0.18
N GLY A 276 21.14 22.96 -1.04
CA GLY A 276 22.59 22.86 -1.08
C GLY A 276 23.10 22.06 -2.28
N SER A 277 24.26 21.41 -2.14
CA SER A 277 24.97 20.76 -3.25
C SER A 277 25.56 19.40 -2.89
N GLY A 278 25.92 18.60 -3.90
CA GLY A 278 26.55 17.30 -3.73
C GLY A 278 25.55 16.15 -3.55
N MET A 279 24.33 16.26 -4.05
CA MET A 279 23.27 15.29 -3.75
C MET A 279 22.36 14.95 -4.93
N ASN A 280 21.87 13.72 -4.92
CA ASN A 280 20.68 13.30 -5.62
C ASN A 280 19.48 13.25 -4.65
N GLY A 281 18.30 13.59 -5.15
CA GLY A 281 17.04 13.50 -4.44
C GLY A 281 16.01 12.70 -5.23
N TRP A 282 15.22 11.88 -4.54
CA TRP A 282 14.01 11.28 -5.09
C TRP A 282 12.82 11.65 -4.19
N ILE A 283 11.93 12.49 -4.69
CA ILE A 283 10.70 12.91 -3.99
C ILE A 283 9.52 12.24 -4.68
N ARG A 284 8.97 11.18 -4.09
CA ARG A 284 8.01 10.30 -4.77
C ARG A 284 6.78 10.01 -3.95
N HIS A 285 5.61 9.97 -4.57
CA HIS A 285 4.37 9.49 -3.94
C HIS A 285 4.00 10.18 -2.62
N ASN A 286 4.49 11.39 -2.37
CA ASN A 286 4.16 12.13 -1.15
C ASN A 286 2.82 12.87 -1.34
N THR A 287 2.08 13.03 -0.24
CA THR A 287 0.87 13.87 -0.18
C THR A 287 1.19 15.12 0.63
N LEU A 288 1.12 16.30 -0.01
CA LEU A 288 1.56 17.58 0.52
C LEU A 288 0.42 18.59 0.52
N ILE A 289 -0.27 18.74 1.65
CA ILE A 289 -1.52 19.49 1.75
C ILE A 289 -1.35 20.73 2.64
N ASP A 290 -1.78 21.90 2.16
CA ASP A 290 -1.90 23.12 2.96
C ASP A 290 -0.64 23.48 3.77
N ASN A 291 0.55 23.25 3.22
CA ASN A 291 1.80 23.59 3.88
C ASN A 291 2.14 25.08 3.68
N ASN A 292 1.22 25.93 4.11
CA ASN A 292 1.21 27.37 3.86
C ASN A 292 1.02 28.21 5.14
N ILE A 293 1.15 27.64 6.34
CA ILE A 293 0.64 28.27 7.58
C ILE A 293 1.30 29.62 7.93
N GLN A 294 2.51 29.90 7.42
CA GLN A 294 3.13 31.22 7.57
C GLN A 294 2.47 32.30 6.71
N ASN A 295 1.81 31.86 5.64
CA ASN A 295 1.07 32.66 4.68
C ASN A 295 1.87 33.85 4.12
N ASN A 296 3.16 33.63 3.91
CA ASN A 296 4.04 34.62 3.30
C ASN A 296 4.87 33.92 2.20
N PRO A 297 4.57 34.17 0.92
CA PRO A 297 5.20 33.47 -0.20
C PRO A 297 6.71 33.74 -0.33
N ALA A 298 7.23 34.81 0.27
CA ALA A 298 8.65 35.12 0.28
C ALA A 298 9.43 34.35 1.36
N LEU A 299 8.74 33.76 2.34
CA LEU A 299 9.36 33.10 3.49
C LEU A 299 9.06 31.60 3.56
N GLY A 300 8.15 31.08 2.73
CA GLY A 300 7.78 29.66 2.70
C GLY A 300 6.52 29.43 1.89
N GLY A 301 5.83 28.35 2.20
CA GLY A 301 4.54 28.01 1.58
C GLY A 301 4.63 27.10 0.37
N SER A 302 5.82 26.63 -0.03
CA SER A 302 5.93 25.66 -1.12
C SER A 302 5.54 24.26 -0.65
N GLY A 303 4.84 23.51 -1.51
CA GLY A 303 4.72 22.07 -1.37
C GLY A 303 6.12 21.44 -1.41
N ILE A 304 6.88 21.72 -2.47
CA ILE A 304 8.29 21.33 -2.60
C ILE A 304 9.14 22.56 -2.91
N ASN A 305 10.27 22.74 -2.20
CA ASN A 305 11.26 23.77 -2.49
C ASN A 305 12.66 23.18 -2.70
N LEU A 306 13.24 23.46 -3.87
CA LEU A 306 14.56 22.98 -4.29
C LEU A 306 15.49 24.17 -4.52
N THR A 307 16.64 24.21 -3.84
CA THR A 307 17.57 25.35 -3.91
C THR A 307 19.01 24.91 -4.08
N ALA A 308 19.69 25.43 -5.11
CA ALA A 308 21.14 25.27 -5.32
C ALA A 308 21.76 26.58 -5.82
N SER A 309 22.93 26.94 -5.29
CA SER A 309 23.48 28.30 -5.40
C SER A 309 24.29 28.59 -6.69
N ALA A 310 24.75 27.58 -7.41
CA ALA A 310 25.59 27.74 -8.61
C ALA A 310 25.50 26.51 -9.52
N ALA A 311 25.85 26.65 -10.80
CA ALA A 311 25.87 25.51 -11.74
C ALA A 311 26.83 24.38 -11.32
N ALA A 312 27.92 24.71 -10.60
CA ALA A 312 28.83 23.71 -10.04
C ALA A 312 28.28 23.03 -8.78
N ALA A 313 27.23 23.59 -8.16
CA ALA A 313 26.55 23.00 -7.01
C ALA A 313 25.57 21.93 -7.52
N TYR A 314 26.11 20.74 -7.80
CA TYR A 314 25.37 19.56 -8.22
C TYR A 314 24.18 19.26 -7.28
N GLN A 315 22.96 19.37 -7.79
CA GLN A 315 21.74 18.92 -7.12
C GLN A 315 20.79 18.39 -8.19
N HIS A 316 20.66 17.06 -8.27
CA HIS A 316 19.78 16.40 -9.23
C HIS A 316 18.59 15.80 -8.49
N VAL A 317 17.36 16.14 -8.89
CA VAL A 317 16.17 15.69 -8.16
C VAL A 317 15.15 15.10 -9.12
N MET A 318 14.71 13.87 -8.83
CA MET A 318 13.58 13.25 -9.48
C MET A 318 12.33 13.48 -8.62
N VAL A 319 11.25 13.95 -9.25
CA VAL A 319 9.97 14.23 -8.59
C VAL A 319 8.86 13.50 -9.35
N THR A 320 8.15 12.57 -8.72
CA THR A 320 7.13 11.76 -9.41
C THR A 320 6.00 11.31 -8.50
N GLY A 321 4.78 11.24 -9.03
CA GLY A 321 3.63 10.66 -8.32
C GLY A 321 3.18 11.42 -7.07
N ASN A 322 3.65 12.65 -6.84
CA ASN A 322 3.27 13.40 -5.63
C ASN A 322 1.92 14.11 -5.83
N MET A 323 1.12 14.17 -4.77
CA MET A 323 -0.06 15.03 -4.70
C MET A 323 0.30 16.30 -3.94
N ILE A 324 0.14 17.46 -4.59
CA ILE A 324 0.59 18.75 -4.09
C ILE A 324 -0.62 19.70 -4.12
N GLU A 325 -1.18 19.98 -2.94
CA GLU A 325 -2.48 20.64 -2.81
C GLU A 325 -2.47 21.82 -1.84
N GLY A 326 -3.11 22.93 -2.22
CA GLY A 326 -3.43 24.05 -1.32
C GLY A 326 -2.24 24.86 -0.82
N ASN A 327 -1.04 24.64 -1.38
CA ASN A 327 0.17 25.36 -0.96
C ASN A 327 0.21 26.77 -1.57
N LEU A 328 1.11 27.66 -1.10
CA LEU A 328 1.30 28.97 -1.77
C LEU A 328 1.99 28.82 -3.14
N TRP A 329 2.80 27.77 -3.25
CA TRP A 329 3.50 27.35 -4.45
C TRP A 329 3.45 25.82 -4.52
N GLY A 330 3.22 25.23 -5.68
CA GLY A 330 3.34 23.78 -5.86
C GLY A 330 4.80 23.35 -5.68
N ILE A 331 5.63 23.64 -6.68
CA ILE A 331 7.08 23.43 -6.65
C ILE A 331 7.82 24.74 -6.93
N THR A 332 8.77 25.10 -6.07
CA THR A 332 9.73 26.19 -6.31
C THR A 332 11.12 25.63 -6.59
N ILE A 333 11.71 26.00 -7.73
CA ILE A 333 13.08 25.66 -8.10
C ILE A 333 13.90 26.95 -8.15
N ILE A 334 14.90 27.09 -7.27
CA ILE A 334 15.62 28.34 -7.10
C ILE A 334 17.11 28.12 -7.39
N GLY A 335 17.61 28.85 -8.38
CA GLY A 335 19.01 28.81 -8.80
C GLY A 335 19.29 27.64 -9.75
N TYR A 336 20.18 26.73 -9.36
CA TYR A 336 20.75 25.73 -10.26
C TYR A 336 20.39 24.25 -10.03
N PRO A 337 19.29 23.85 -9.33
CA PRO A 337 18.88 22.45 -9.35
C PRO A 337 18.57 21.96 -10.77
N VAL A 338 18.91 20.71 -11.06
CA VAL A 338 18.46 19.97 -12.24
C VAL A 338 17.35 19.03 -11.79
N VAL A 339 16.13 19.31 -12.22
CA VAL A 339 14.94 18.64 -11.73
C VAL A 339 14.25 17.92 -12.89
N ASN A 340 14.08 16.63 -12.70
CA ASN A 340 13.31 15.78 -13.57
C ASN A 340 11.97 15.50 -12.89
N MET A 341 10.94 16.22 -13.30
CA MET A 341 9.54 16.03 -12.92
C MET A 341 8.76 15.25 -13.97
N GLY A 342 9.44 14.67 -14.97
CA GLY A 342 8.82 13.88 -16.04
C GLY A 342 9.58 14.00 -17.35
N ASN A 343 10.06 12.86 -17.87
CA ASN A 343 10.91 12.73 -19.05
C ASN A 343 10.73 11.34 -19.69
N ASN A 344 10.49 11.29 -20.99
CA ASN A 344 10.31 10.05 -21.74
C ASN A 344 11.62 9.49 -22.34
N ASP A 345 12.75 10.17 -22.14
CA ASP A 345 14.08 9.68 -22.51
C ASP A 345 14.42 8.41 -21.71
N PRO A 346 14.73 7.26 -22.34
CA PRO A 346 14.98 6.00 -21.63
C PRO A 346 16.12 6.06 -20.60
N GLU A 347 17.16 6.87 -20.82
CA GLU A 347 18.29 7.00 -19.89
C GLU A 347 17.94 7.82 -18.64
N ASN A 348 16.96 8.72 -18.77
CA ASN A 348 16.53 9.64 -17.71
C ASN A 348 15.03 9.51 -17.43
N TYR A 349 14.47 8.33 -17.63
CA TYR A 349 13.02 8.13 -17.61
C TYR A 349 12.42 8.55 -16.27
N ASN A 350 11.34 9.33 -16.34
CA ASN A 350 10.46 9.66 -15.23
C ASN A 350 9.05 9.81 -15.81
N PRO A 351 8.03 9.06 -15.34
CA PRO A 351 6.67 9.21 -15.86
C PRO A 351 6.01 10.55 -15.50
N GLY A 352 6.58 11.29 -14.55
CA GLY A 352 5.97 12.48 -13.97
C GLY A 352 4.90 12.10 -12.98
N LEU A 353 3.63 12.19 -13.36
CA LEU A 353 2.45 11.82 -12.56
C LEU A 353 2.29 12.62 -11.26
N ASN A 354 2.93 13.79 -11.14
CA ASN A 354 2.60 14.70 -10.06
C ASN A 354 1.25 15.35 -10.34
N VAL A 355 0.45 15.51 -9.30
CA VAL A 355 -0.90 16.10 -9.35
C VAL A 355 -0.88 17.39 -8.55
N PHE A 356 -1.27 18.48 -9.22
CA PHE A 356 -1.38 19.80 -8.62
C PHE A 356 -2.84 20.21 -8.48
N SER A 357 -3.18 20.87 -7.37
CA SER A 357 -4.52 21.41 -7.12
C SER A 357 -4.48 22.57 -6.15
N GLY A 358 -5.06 23.71 -6.50
CA GLY A 358 -5.26 24.84 -5.60
C GLY A 358 -3.97 25.47 -5.05
N ASN A 359 -2.80 25.25 -5.69
CA ASN A 359 -1.56 25.85 -5.23
C ASN A 359 -1.48 27.29 -5.74
N GLY A 360 -1.49 28.28 -4.85
CA GLY A 360 -1.49 29.67 -5.29
C GLY A 360 -1.35 30.70 -4.20
N ASN A 361 -1.01 31.91 -4.62
CA ASN A 361 -0.91 33.07 -3.75
C ASN A 361 -1.32 34.34 -4.50
N GLY A 362 -1.83 35.33 -3.77
CA GLY A 362 -2.29 36.58 -4.38
C GLY A 362 -3.46 36.43 -5.37
N GLY A 363 -4.19 35.31 -5.32
CA GLY A 363 -5.27 35.00 -6.27
C GLY A 363 -4.80 34.41 -7.61
N VAL A 364 -3.53 34.00 -7.70
CA VAL A 364 -2.93 33.36 -8.88
C VAL A 364 -2.45 31.96 -8.50
N THR A 365 -2.70 31.00 -9.38
CA THR A 365 -2.21 29.61 -9.24
C THR A 365 -0.76 29.52 -9.70
N TYR A 366 0.06 28.78 -8.94
CA TYR A 366 1.48 28.57 -9.20
C TYR A 366 1.85 27.11 -8.91
N ASP A 367 1.66 26.24 -9.90
CA ASP A 367 2.01 24.83 -9.78
C ASP A 367 3.52 24.62 -9.85
N LEU A 368 4.20 25.34 -10.75
CA LEU A 368 5.66 25.29 -10.88
C LEU A 368 6.25 26.68 -11.08
N TYR A 369 7.20 27.05 -10.22
CA TYR A 369 7.95 28.29 -10.31
C TYR A 369 9.44 27.99 -10.51
N ASN A 370 9.90 27.99 -11.77
CA ASN A 370 11.32 27.81 -12.13
C ASN A 370 12.08 29.14 -12.05
N ASN A 371 12.56 29.47 -10.86
CA ASN A 371 13.35 30.68 -10.58
C ASN A 371 14.86 30.43 -10.70
N GLY A 372 15.27 29.95 -11.87
CA GLY A 372 16.66 29.60 -12.14
C GLY A 372 16.93 29.51 -13.64
N PRO A 373 18.19 29.62 -14.08
CA PRO A 373 18.54 29.57 -15.50
C PRO A 373 18.58 28.14 -16.08
N VAL A 374 18.28 27.12 -15.28
CA VAL A 374 18.41 25.71 -15.67
C VAL A 374 17.10 25.22 -16.29
N ASN A 375 17.22 24.53 -17.42
CA ASN A 375 16.08 23.88 -18.08
C ASN A 375 15.61 22.69 -17.25
N GLN A 376 14.29 22.50 -17.16
CA GLN A 376 13.65 21.46 -16.37
C GLN A 376 12.75 20.59 -17.25
N MET A 377 12.68 19.30 -16.95
CA MET A 377 11.76 18.36 -17.59
C MET A 377 10.57 18.12 -16.66
N ALA A 378 9.34 18.26 -17.17
CA ALA A 378 8.11 18.22 -16.38
C ALA A 378 6.91 17.61 -17.15
N MET A 379 7.17 16.67 -18.05
CA MET A 379 6.13 15.98 -18.83
C MET A 379 5.27 15.06 -17.93
N GLY A 380 4.08 14.68 -18.38
CA GLY A 380 3.28 13.65 -17.71
C GLY A 380 2.74 14.05 -16.34
N ASN A 381 2.72 15.34 -15.99
CA ASN A 381 2.08 15.84 -14.77
C ASN A 381 0.63 16.28 -15.05
N LEU A 382 -0.22 16.21 -14.03
CA LEU A 382 -1.58 16.75 -14.05
C LEU A 382 -1.58 18.12 -13.39
N TRP A 383 -1.76 19.17 -14.19
CA TRP A 383 -1.69 20.57 -13.76
C TRP A 383 -3.07 21.06 -13.29
N ASP A 384 -3.11 22.08 -12.43
CA ASP A 384 -4.33 22.68 -11.89
C ASP A 384 -5.02 23.61 -12.92
N VAL A 385 -5.40 23.02 -14.05
CA VAL A 385 -6.07 23.67 -15.17
C VAL A 385 -7.16 22.77 -15.72
N ALA A 386 -8.24 23.38 -16.23
CA ALA A 386 -9.40 22.63 -16.73
C ALA A 386 -9.10 21.77 -17.97
N VAL A 387 -8.17 22.21 -18.81
CA VAL A 387 -7.76 21.53 -20.06
C VAL A 387 -6.25 21.38 -20.03
N GLN A 388 -5.73 20.16 -20.23
CA GLN A 388 -4.30 19.85 -20.17
C GLN A 388 -3.59 20.14 -21.51
N ASP A 389 -3.87 21.29 -22.11
CA ASP A 389 -3.17 21.77 -23.31
C ASP A 389 -2.05 22.75 -22.94
N ALA A 390 -1.18 23.03 -23.91
CA ALA A 390 -0.02 23.87 -23.67
C ALA A 390 -0.40 25.31 -23.26
N GLU A 391 -1.47 25.86 -23.83
CA GLU A 391 -1.91 27.24 -23.55
C GLU A 391 -2.42 27.39 -22.11
N SER A 392 -3.19 26.41 -21.64
CA SER A 392 -3.74 26.42 -20.28
C SER A 392 -2.62 26.20 -19.25
N ILE A 393 -1.77 25.19 -19.46
CA ILE A 393 -0.68 24.85 -18.52
C ILE A 393 0.33 25.99 -18.38
N GLU A 394 0.62 26.72 -19.47
CA GLU A 394 1.47 27.91 -19.43
C GLU A 394 1.05 28.92 -18.36
N THR A 395 -0.25 29.02 -18.03
CA THR A 395 -0.75 29.98 -17.04
C THR A 395 -0.38 29.66 -15.58
N VAL A 396 0.06 28.43 -15.30
CA VAL A 396 0.40 27.96 -13.93
C VAL A 396 1.88 27.57 -13.79
N VAL A 397 2.67 27.74 -14.86
CA VAL A 397 4.11 27.46 -14.90
C VAL A 397 4.87 28.76 -15.16
N THR A 398 5.79 29.13 -14.27
CA THR A 398 6.72 30.24 -14.52
C THR A 398 8.08 29.74 -14.99
N HIS A 399 8.54 30.21 -16.14
CA HIS A 399 9.79 29.78 -16.77
C HIS A 399 10.32 30.78 -17.81
N GLN A 400 11.17 30.31 -18.75
CA GLN A 400 11.76 31.12 -19.82
C GLN A 400 10.77 31.99 -20.62
N ALA A 401 9.51 31.56 -20.77
CA ALA A 401 8.50 32.32 -21.49
C ALA A 401 8.13 33.64 -20.77
N ASP A 402 8.17 33.65 -19.44
CA ASP A 402 7.91 34.82 -18.60
C ASP A 402 9.13 35.75 -18.49
N ASP A 403 10.32 35.15 -18.36
CA ASP A 403 11.60 35.84 -18.27
C ASP A 403 12.69 35.04 -18.98
N LEU A 404 13.29 35.63 -20.01
CA LEU A 404 14.34 35.02 -20.84
C LEU A 404 15.60 34.62 -20.05
N ALA A 405 15.79 35.13 -18.83
CA ALA A 405 16.88 34.72 -17.94
C ALA A 405 16.63 33.36 -17.26
N LEU A 406 15.37 32.90 -17.22
CA LEU A 406 14.99 31.61 -16.65
C LEU A 406 15.19 30.48 -17.66
N GLY A 407 15.31 29.26 -17.13
CA GLY A 407 15.38 28.05 -17.93
C GLY A 407 14.02 27.63 -18.47
N LEU A 408 14.03 26.93 -19.61
CA LEU A 408 12.83 26.35 -20.21
C LEU A 408 12.29 25.21 -19.35
N VAL A 409 10.98 25.16 -19.14
CA VAL A 409 10.29 23.99 -18.59
C VAL A 409 9.61 23.28 -19.75
N THR A 410 9.92 22.00 -19.93
CA THR A 410 9.25 21.14 -20.93
C THR A 410 8.16 20.33 -20.22
N PHE A 411 6.91 20.78 -20.32
CA PHE A 411 5.77 20.16 -19.62
C PHE A 411 4.81 19.36 -20.52
N MET A 412 5.02 19.37 -21.85
CA MET A 412 4.19 18.62 -22.80
C MET A 412 4.91 17.40 -23.40
N PRO A 413 4.17 16.32 -23.71
CA PRO A 413 2.79 16.03 -23.31
C PRO A 413 2.58 15.97 -21.78
N ALA A 414 1.46 16.51 -21.33
CA ALA A 414 1.01 16.44 -19.94
C ALA A 414 0.25 15.13 -19.67
N ALA A 415 -0.07 14.84 -18.41
CA ALA A 415 -0.96 13.74 -18.06
C ALA A 415 -2.42 14.17 -18.03
N GLN A 416 -3.31 13.19 -18.16
CA GLN A 416 -4.74 13.36 -18.00
C GLN A 416 -5.36 12.06 -17.48
N LYS A 417 -6.53 12.17 -16.85
CA LYS A 417 -7.27 11.02 -16.32
C LYS A 417 -8.03 10.29 -17.42
N VAL A 418 -7.93 8.96 -17.38
CA VAL A 418 -8.73 8.02 -18.16
C VAL A 418 -9.55 7.20 -17.18
N THR A 419 -10.83 7.03 -17.48
CA THR A 419 -11.72 6.13 -16.76
C THR A 419 -12.15 5.03 -17.74
N PHE A 420 -11.87 3.78 -17.40
CA PHE A 420 -12.45 2.63 -18.09
C PHE A 420 -13.80 2.30 -17.47
N SER A 421 -14.76 1.93 -18.30
CA SER A 421 -16.10 1.53 -17.88
C SER A 421 -16.45 0.18 -18.49
N ALA A 422 -16.29 -0.88 -17.71
CA ALA A 422 -16.57 -2.24 -18.15
C ALA A 422 -18.00 -2.66 -17.82
N THR A 423 -18.69 -3.16 -18.84
CA THR A 423 -20.08 -3.62 -18.73
C THR A 423 -20.28 -4.96 -19.42
N GLY A 424 -21.22 -5.75 -18.90
CA GLY A 424 -21.67 -7.00 -19.50
C GLY A 424 -23.01 -6.83 -20.22
N SER A 425 -23.76 -7.92 -20.34
CA SER A 425 -25.08 -7.91 -20.97
C SER A 425 -26.04 -6.90 -20.32
N GLY A 426 -26.77 -6.14 -21.14
CA GLY A 426 -27.70 -5.12 -20.66
C GLY A 426 -27.06 -3.88 -20.01
N SER A 427 -25.76 -3.62 -20.26
CA SER A 427 -25.00 -2.50 -19.69
C SER A 427 -24.86 -2.56 -18.16
N LEU A 428 -24.89 -3.77 -17.59
CA LEU A 428 -24.62 -3.98 -16.17
C LEU A 428 -23.12 -3.79 -15.90
N PRO A 429 -22.73 -3.05 -14.85
CA PRO A 429 -21.32 -2.86 -14.50
C PRO A 429 -20.68 -4.18 -14.08
N LEU A 430 -19.41 -4.39 -14.46
CA LEU A 430 -18.63 -5.57 -14.11
C LEU A 430 -17.46 -5.21 -13.19
N GLU A 431 -17.52 -5.70 -11.95
CA GLU A 431 -16.40 -5.66 -11.00
C GLU A 431 -15.34 -6.71 -11.34
N GLY A 432 -14.07 -6.38 -11.10
CA GLY A 432 -12.99 -7.35 -11.21
C GLY A 432 -12.43 -7.56 -12.62
N VAL A 433 -12.87 -6.78 -13.63
CA VAL A 433 -12.29 -6.81 -14.97
C VAL A 433 -10.85 -6.34 -14.89
N SER A 434 -9.92 -7.20 -15.26
CA SER A 434 -8.50 -6.84 -15.35
C SER A 434 -8.24 -6.14 -16.69
N ILE A 435 -7.56 -5.00 -16.66
CA ILE A 435 -7.21 -4.18 -17.82
C ILE A 435 -5.69 -4.05 -17.87
N ALA A 436 -5.08 -4.75 -18.82
CA ALA A 436 -3.65 -4.72 -19.08
C ALA A 436 -3.35 -3.73 -20.22
N ILE A 437 -2.56 -2.70 -19.94
CA ILE A 437 -2.10 -1.73 -20.95
C ILE A 437 -0.77 -2.21 -21.53
N GLU A 438 -0.63 -2.18 -22.86
CA GLU A 438 0.58 -2.67 -23.52
C GLU A 438 1.83 -1.91 -23.05
N GLY A 439 2.85 -2.65 -22.60
CA GLY A 439 4.11 -2.09 -22.11
C GLY A 439 4.09 -1.69 -20.63
N TRP A 440 3.02 -1.98 -19.90
CA TRP A 440 2.90 -1.73 -18.47
C TRP A 440 2.99 -3.06 -17.71
N ASP A 441 3.63 -3.03 -16.54
CA ASP A 441 3.77 -4.23 -15.71
C ASP A 441 2.54 -4.46 -14.80
N ASP A 442 1.80 -3.39 -14.49
CA ASP A 442 0.63 -3.42 -13.61
C ASP A 442 -0.67 -3.39 -14.40
N GLU A 443 -1.68 -4.10 -13.89
CA GLU A 443 -3.04 -4.14 -14.42
C GLU A 443 -3.98 -3.27 -13.57
N LEU A 444 -4.99 -2.68 -14.21
CA LEU A 444 -6.06 -1.99 -13.51
C LEU A 444 -7.22 -2.97 -13.29
N ILE A 445 -7.89 -2.89 -12.13
CA ILE A 445 -9.05 -3.72 -11.83
C ILE A 445 -10.27 -2.81 -11.66
N THR A 446 -11.38 -3.15 -12.29
CA THR A 446 -12.64 -2.41 -12.13
C THR A 446 -13.27 -2.64 -10.75
N ASP A 447 -13.85 -1.59 -10.18
CA ASP A 447 -14.58 -1.61 -8.92
C ASP A 447 -16.04 -2.12 -9.08
N THR A 448 -16.82 -2.05 -8.00
CA THR A 448 -18.24 -2.44 -7.99
C THR A 448 -19.14 -1.66 -8.96
N GLU A 449 -18.70 -0.49 -9.42
CA GLU A 449 -19.39 0.33 -10.42
C GLU A 449 -18.90 0.04 -11.84
N GLY A 450 -18.01 -0.94 -12.02
CA GLY A 450 -17.40 -1.29 -13.29
C GLY A 450 -16.36 -0.29 -13.76
N LEU A 451 -15.82 0.53 -12.85
CA LEU A 451 -14.92 1.62 -13.18
C LEU A 451 -13.48 1.30 -12.75
N ALA A 452 -12.52 1.67 -13.60
CA ALA A 452 -11.10 1.71 -13.25
C ALA A 452 -10.51 3.04 -13.72
N GLU A 453 -9.75 3.72 -12.86
CA GLU A 453 -9.13 5.01 -13.19
C GLU A 453 -7.63 4.89 -13.42
N LEU A 454 -7.14 5.69 -14.35
CA LEU A 454 -5.74 5.81 -14.69
C LEU A 454 -5.34 7.27 -14.86
N LEU A 455 -4.21 7.66 -14.27
CA LEU A 455 -3.50 8.88 -14.66
C LEU A 455 -2.33 8.51 -15.56
N THR A 456 -2.32 9.00 -16.79
CA THR A 456 -1.24 8.72 -17.74
C THR A 456 -0.99 9.90 -18.68
N MET A 457 0.18 9.91 -19.30
CA MET A 457 0.58 10.92 -20.28
C MET A 457 -0.36 10.90 -21.49
N GLN A 458 -0.57 12.05 -22.14
CA GLN A 458 -1.28 12.09 -23.41
C GLN A 458 -0.58 11.25 -24.47
N GLY A 459 -1.36 10.50 -25.25
CA GLY A 459 -0.83 9.56 -26.23
C GLY A 459 -1.82 8.50 -26.68
N SER A 460 -1.30 7.57 -27.48
CA SER A 460 -2.02 6.40 -28.02
C SER A 460 -1.67 5.17 -27.20
N TYR A 461 -2.67 4.38 -26.83
CA TYR A 461 -2.53 3.21 -25.98
C TYR A 461 -3.34 2.04 -26.52
N SER A 462 -2.79 0.84 -26.40
CA SER A 462 -3.47 -0.44 -26.61
C SER A 462 -3.66 -1.13 -25.27
N PHE A 463 -4.76 -1.87 -25.12
CA PHE A 463 -5.06 -2.62 -23.91
C PHE A 463 -5.84 -3.90 -24.21
N THR A 464 -5.77 -4.84 -23.29
CA THR A 464 -6.63 -6.03 -23.23
C THR A 464 -7.38 -6.02 -21.90
N ALA A 465 -8.68 -6.26 -21.95
CA ALA A 465 -9.52 -6.43 -20.78
C ALA A 465 -10.01 -7.88 -20.69
N SER A 466 -9.89 -8.48 -19.51
CA SER A 466 -10.14 -9.91 -19.28
C SER A 466 -10.93 -10.11 -17.98
N LEU A 467 -11.89 -11.03 -18.02
CA LEU A 467 -12.67 -11.48 -16.87
C LEU A 467 -13.05 -12.94 -17.07
N GLU A 468 -12.92 -13.77 -16.03
CA GLU A 468 -13.31 -15.18 -16.10
C GLU A 468 -14.79 -15.33 -16.50
N GLY A 469 -15.07 -16.24 -17.44
CA GLY A 469 -16.41 -16.41 -18.03
C GLY A 469 -16.73 -15.43 -19.18
N TYR A 470 -15.79 -14.58 -19.57
CA TYR A 470 -15.94 -13.65 -20.70
C TYR A 470 -14.81 -13.82 -21.72
N ASN A 471 -15.09 -13.45 -22.96
CA ASN A 471 -14.09 -13.31 -24.01
C ASN A 471 -13.23 -12.07 -23.73
N ASP A 472 -11.93 -12.17 -24.02
CA ASP A 472 -11.03 -11.02 -23.94
C ASP A 472 -11.47 -9.90 -24.89
N PHE A 473 -11.51 -8.68 -24.36
CA PHE A 473 -11.73 -7.46 -25.14
C PHE A 473 -10.38 -6.80 -25.44
N VAL A 474 -10.04 -6.62 -26.71
CA VAL A 474 -8.82 -5.92 -27.13
C VAL A 474 -9.19 -4.58 -27.75
N GLY A 475 -8.61 -3.49 -27.25
CA GLY A 475 -8.94 -2.13 -27.65
C GLY A 475 -7.74 -1.19 -27.76
N THR A 476 -8.01 -0.01 -28.29
CA THR A 476 -7.07 1.13 -28.26
C THR A 476 -7.81 2.40 -27.85
N PHE A 477 -7.08 3.36 -27.27
CA PHE A 477 -7.61 4.70 -26.99
C PHE A 477 -6.55 5.78 -27.23
N GLU A 478 -7.03 7.00 -27.51
CA GLU A 478 -6.21 8.20 -27.68
C GLU A 478 -6.54 9.20 -26.57
N LEU A 479 -5.59 9.46 -25.68
CA LEU A 479 -5.73 10.41 -24.59
C LEU A 479 -5.23 11.80 -25.01
N GLY A 480 -6.15 12.75 -25.03
CA GLY A 480 -5.87 14.18 -25.28
C GLY A 480 -5.91 15.03 -24.02
N ALA A 481 -6.14 16.33 -24.19
CA ALA A 481 -6.09 17.31 -23.11
C ALA A 481 -7.25 17.25 -22.10
N THR A 482 -8.33 16.51 -22.38
CA THR A 482 -9.50 16.38 -21.50
C THR A 482 -9.65 14.96 -20.99
N THR A 483 -10.30 14.78 -19.83
CA THR A 483 -10.60 13.47 -19.27
C THR A 483 -11.32 12.57 -20.28
N LEU A 484 -10.96 11.29 -20.34
CA LEU A 484 -11.48 10.33 -21.30
C LEU A 484 -12.23 9.19 -20.60
N LEU A 485 -13.38 8.81 -21.14
CA LEU A 485 -14.10 7.58 -20.77
C LEU A 485 -13.89 6.53 -21.87
N VAL A 486 -13.37 5.36 -21.51
CA VAL A 486 -13.15 4.23 -22.41
C VAL A 486 -14.20 3.14 -22.08
N PRO A 487 -15.25 2.98 -22.89
CA PRO A 487 -16.23 1.92 -22.69
C PRO A 487 -15.65 0.56 -23.10
N ILE A 488 -15.88 -0.45 -22.26
CA ILE A 488 -15.54 -1.85 -22.51
C ILE A 488 -16.84 -2.66 -22.40
N GLU A 489 -17.21 -3.33 -23.49
CA GLU A 489 -18.37 -4.22 -23.53
C GLU A 489 -17.86 -5.66 -23.56
N MET A 490 -17.94 -6.35 -22.43
CA MET A 490 -17.51 -7.74 -22.28
C MET A 490 -18.61 -8.68 -22.76
N VAL A 491 -18.22 -9.71 -23.51
CA VAL A 491 -19.14 -10.73 -24.04
C VAL A 491 -18.87 -12.06 -23.34
N GLU A 492 -19.89 -12.64 -22.72
CA GLU A 492 -19.77 -13.93 -22.03
C GLU A 492 -19.25 -15.02 -22.99
N THR A 493 -18.42 -15.92 -22.46
CA THR A 493 -17.92 -17.07 -23.21
C THR A 493 -18.99 -18.15 -23.23
N THR A 494 -19.41 -18.55 -24.42
CA THR A 494 -20.33 -19.66 -24.65
C THR A 494 -19.60 -20.84 -25.27
N TYR A 495 -20.09 -22.05 -25.01
CA TYR A 495 -19.59 -23.29 -25.58
C TYR A 495 -20.72 -24.00 -26.33
N THR A 496 -20.39 -24.60 -27.46
CA THR A 496 -21.37 -25.32 -28.28
C THR A 496 -21.63 -26.70 -27.68
N LEU A 497 -22.88 -26.96 -27.28
CA LEU A 497 -23.37 -28.30 -27.00
C LEU A 497 -24.01 -28.87 -28.27
N THR A 498 -23.52 -30.02 -28.73
CA THR A 498 -24.05 -30.74 -29.88
C THR A 498 -24.65 -32.07 -29.45
N PHE A 499 -25.89 -32.31 -29.82
CA PHE A 499 -26.56 -33.59 -29.67
C PHE A 499 -26.44 -34.39 -30.95
N ALA A 500 -26.09 -35.67 -30.83
CA ALA A 500 -26.17 -36.65 -31.91
C ALA A 500 -27.17 -37.74 -31.51
N VAL A 501 -28.35 -37.73 -32.12
CA VAL A 501 -29.47 -38.60 -31.75
C VAL A 501 -29.60 -39.75 -32.75
N THR A 502 -29.59 -40.98 -32.26
CA THR A 502 -29.70 -42.21 -33.07
C THR A 502 -30.67 -43.21 -32.44
N ASP A 503 -31.06 -44.23 -33.19
CA ASP A 503 -31.74 -45.44 -32.66
C ASP A 503 -30.76 -46.60 -32.36
N GLY A 504 -29.47 -46.29 -32.24
CA GLY A 504 -28.39 -47.28 -32.11
C GLY A 504 -27.83 -47.77 -33.45
N THR A 505 -28.52 -47.48 -34.58
CA THR A 505 -28.07 -47.85 -35.93
C THR A 505 -28.08 -46.69 -36.93
N GLU A 506 -29.14 -45.87 -36.95
CA GLU A 506 -29.35 -44.78 -37.91
C GLU A 506 -29.58 -43.45 -37.18
N PRO A 507 -29.17 -42.31 -37.78
CA PRO A 507 -29.46 -40.99 -37.24
C PRO A 507 -30.95 -40.68 -37.29
N LEU A 508 -31.47 -40.04 -36.23
CA LEU A 508 -32.89 -39.70 -36.10
C LEU A 508 -33.12 -38.23 -36.42
N GLN A 509 -33.69 -37.95 -37.60
CA GLN A 509 -34.13 -36.61 -37.98
C GLN A 509 -35.45 -36.23 -37.29
N GLY A 510 -35.54 -34.98 -36.83
CA GLY A 510 -36.75 -34.42 -36.24
C GLY A 510 -36.99 -34.83 -34.78
N ALA A 511 -36.02 -35.46 -34.13
CA ALA A 511 -36.05 -35.64 -32.68
C ALA A 511 -36.01 -34.26 -32.00
N MET A 512 -36.94 -34.04 -31.06
CA MET A 512 -37.09 -32.81 -30.32
C MET A 512 -36.23 -32.85 -29.06
N ILE A 513 -35.43 -31.82 -28.85
CA ILE A 513 -34.55 -31.66 -27.70
C ILE A 513 -34.99 -30.42 -26.94
N ALA A 514 -35.49 -30.62 -25.72
CA ALA A 514 -35.83 -29.53 -24.81
C ALA A 514 -34.65 -29.30 -23.85
N ILE A 515 -34.00 -28.13 -23.94
CA ILE A 515 -32.86 -27.74 -23.10
C ILE A 515 -32.82 -26.22 -22.93
N ASN A 516 -32.53 -25.74 -21.72
CA ASN A 516 -32.41 -24.31 -21.41
C ASN A 516 -33.62 -23.46 -21.88
N GLU A 517 -34.84 -23.98 -21.71
CA GLU A 517 -36.10 -23.37 -22.18
C GLU A 517 -36.24 -23.24 -23.71
N GLU A 518 -35.31 -23.82 -24.48
CA GLU A 518 -35.34 -23.89 -25.93
C GLU A 518 -35.71 -25.30 -26.42
N GLU A 519 -36.33 -25.36 -27.60
CA GLU A 519 -36.65 -26.60 -28.30
C GLU A 519 -35.85 -26.65 -29.61
N LEU A 520 -35.00 -27.68 -29.75
CA LEU A 520 -34.21 -27.93 -30.96
C LEU A 520 -34.77 -29.14 -31.70
N LEU A 521 -34.59 -29.17 -33.02
CA LEU A 521 -34.93 -30.32 -33.86
C LEU A 521 -33.69 -30.82 -34.57
N THR A 522 -33.46 -32.13 -34.51
CA THR A 522 -32.34 -32.76 -35.23
C THR A 522 -32.52 -32.69 -36.74
N ASN A 523 -31.41 -32.48 -37.45
CA ASN A 523 -31.35 -32.47 -38.92
C ASN A 523 -31.31 -33.89 -39.52
N GLU A 524 -31.09 -34.02 -40.83
CA GLU A 524 -31.01 -35.32 -41.54
C GLU A 524 -29.89 -36.24 -41.02
N ASP A 525 -28.85 -35.66 -40.41
CA ASP A 525 -27.73 -36.40 -39.82
C ASP A 525 -27.96 -36.71 -38.33
N GLY A 526 -29.15 -36.43 -37.79
CA GLY A 526 -29.47 -36.64 -36.37
C GLY A 526 -28.85 -35.61 -35.44
N ILE A 527 -28.36 -34.48 -35.98
CA ILE A 527 -27.60 -33.47 -35.23
C ILE A 527 -28.45 -32.23 -34.91
N ALA A 528 -28.32 -31.72 -33.68
CA ALA A 528 -28.78 -30.39 -33.27
C ALA A 528 -27.77 -29.76 -32.29
N SER A 529 -27.60 -28.44 -32.31
CA SER A 529 -26.62 -27.75 -31.47
C SER A 529 -27.18 -26.45 -30.89
N ILE A 530 -26.62 -26.04 -29.75
CA ILE A 530 -26.94 -24.78 -29.04
C ILE A 530 -25.68 -24.25 -28.33
N ASP A 531 -25.49 -22.93 -28.32
CA ASP A 531 -24.43 -22.28 -27.55
C ASP A 531 -24.94 -21.96 -26.15
N LEU A 532 -24.23 -22.46 -25.13
CA LEU A 532 -24.62 -22.32 -23.73
C LEU A 532 -23.47 -21.71 -22.92
N LEU A 533 -23.83 -20.98 -21.86
CA LEU A 533 -22.86 -20.57 -20.84
C LEU A 533 -22.36 -21.81 -20.07
N PRO A 534 -21.21 -21.71 -19.37
CA PRO A 534 -20.81 -22.72 -18.41
C PRO A 534 -21.89 -22.95 -17.35
N GLY A 535 -22.26 -24.20 -17.13
CA GLY A 535 -23.36 -24.54 -16.24
C GLY A 535 -23.83 -25.98 -16.36
N GLU A 536 -24.75 -26.33 -15.48
CA GLU A 536 -25.45 -27.62 -15.48
C GLU A 536 -26.80 -27.48 -16.16
N TYR A 537 -27.05 -28.32 -17.16
CA TYR A 537 -28.28 -28.29 -17.94
C TYR A 537 -28.97 -29.64 -17.89
N SER A 538 -30.25 -29.64 -17.53
CA SER A 538 -31.15 -30.78 -17.76
C SER A 538 -31.70 -30.71 -19.18
N TYR A 539 -31.77 -31.87 -19.85
CA TYR A 539 -32.33 -31.97 -21.18
C TYR A 539 -33.26 -33.18 -21.31
N GLU A 540 -34.21 -33.08 -22.24
CA GLU A 540 -35.11 -34.16 -22.64
C GLU A 540 -35.08 -34.32 -24.16
N VAL A 541 -34.91 -35.55 -24.64
CA VAL A 541 -34.96 -35.90 -26.07
C VAL A 541 -36.16 -36.80 -26.31
N SER A 542 -37.01 -36.41 -27.26
CA SER A 542 -38.22 -37.16 -27.60
C SER A 542 -38.44 -37.22 -29.11
N LEU A 543 -38.98 -38.34 -29.58
CA LEU A 543 -39.42 -38.53 -30.95
C LEU A 543 -40.63 -39.47 -30.93
N ASP A 544 -41.65 -39.19 -31.75
CA ASP A 544 -42.83 -40.04 -31.81
C ASP A 544 -42.45 -41.47 -32.23
N GLY A 545 -42.96 -42.47 -31.50
CA GLY A 545 -42.57 -43.88 -31.66
C GLY A 545 -41.35 -44.33 -30.86
N TYR A 546 -40.69 -43.44 -30.09
CA TYR A 546 -39.54 -43.75 -29.24
C TYR A 546 -39.78 -43.39 -27.77
N GLU A 547 -39.14 -44.09 -26.84
CA GLU A 547 -39.14 -43.73 -25.43
C GLU A 547 -38.39 -42.40 -25.21
N THR A 548 -38.91 -41.56 -24.31
CA THR A 548 -38.30 -40.27 -24.00
C THR A 548 -37.05 -40.47 -23.15
N PHE A 549 -35.94 -39.84 -23.56
CA PHE A 549 -34.68 -39.86 -22.82
C PHE A 549 -34.50 -38.55 -22.06
N ALA A 550 -34.18 -38.62 -20.76
CA ALA A 550 -33.88 -37.45 -19.94
C ALA A 550 -32.49 -37.56 -19.31
N GLY A 551 -31.72 -36.47 -19.34
CA GLY A 551 -30.35 -36.43 -18.84
C GLY A 551 -29.95 -35.09 -18.22
N ASN A 552 -28.72 -35.04 -17.72
CA ASN A 552 -28.05 -33.82 -17.29
C ASN A 552 -26.66 -33.75 -17.94
N ILE A 553 -26.20 -32.53 -18.19
CA ILE A 553 -24.88 -32.27 -18.75
C ILE A 553 -24.25 -31.01 -18.15
N SER A 554 -22.95 -31.08 -17.90
CA SER A 554 -22.12 -29.95 -17.45
C SER A 554 -21.37 -29.36 -18.63
N ILE A 555 -21.54 -28.06 -18.86
CA ILE A 555 -20.69 -27.27 -19.76
C ILE A 555 -19.67 -26.55 -18.87
N ILE A 556 -18.38 -26.79 -19.11
CA ILE A 556 -17.31 -26.27 -18.25
C ILE A 556 -16.44 -25.28 -19.02
N ASP A 557 -15.59 -25.78 -19.93
CA ASP A 557 -14.57 -24.98 -20.60
C ASP A 557 -14.31 -25.39 -22.06
N ALA A 558 -15.18 -26.22 -22.64
CA ALA A 558 -15.06 -26.69 -24.01
C ALA A 558 -16.41 -27.09 -24.61
N ASP A 559 -16.48 -27.10 -25.94
CA ASP A 559 -17.60 -27.66 -26.70
C ASP A 559 -17.79 -29.14 -26.34
N VAL A 560 -19.04 -29.56 -26.26
CA VAL A 560 -19.42 -30.92 -25.87
C VAL A 560 -20.26 -31.56 -26.97
N THR A 561 -19.96 -32.81 -27.32
CA THR A 561 -20.84 -33.64 -28.14
C THR A 561 -21.43 -34.75 -27.29
N LEU A 562 -22.74 -34.91 -27.35
CA LEU A 562 -23.51 -35.86 -26.56
C LEU A 562 -24.26 -36.80 -27.49
N ASP A 563 -23.83 -38.07 -27.47
CA ASP A 563 -24.52 -39.14 -28.18
C ASP A 563 -25.73 -39.59 -27.35
N VAL A 564 -26.93 -39.48 -27.93
CA VAL A 564 -28.18 -39.92 -27.31
C VAL A 564 -28.79 -41.02 -28.17
N GLU A 565 -28.96 -42.19 -27.58
CA GLU A 565 -29.64 -43.32 -28.21
C GLU A 565 -31.08 -43.39 -27.68
N LEU A 566 -32.06 -43.33 -28.59
CA LEU A 566 -33.48 -43.50 -28.25
C LEU A 566 -33.91 -44.94 -28.51
N GLU A 567 -34.57 -45.56 -27.52
CA GLU A 567 -35.15 -46.89 -27.66
C GLU A 567 -36.54 -46.80 -28.31
N VAL A 568 -36.84 -47.68 -29.25
CA VAL A 568 -38.18 -47.73 -29.87
C VAL A 568 -39.23 -48.16 -28.85
N MET A 569 -40.39 -47.51 -28.84
CA MET A 569 -41.50 -47.91 -27.98
C MET A 569 -42.13 -49.21 -28.49
N GLU A 570 -42.02 -50.27 -27.70
CA GLU A 570 -42.70 -51.53 -27.95
C GLU A 570 -43.97 -51.68 -27.12
N TYR A 571 -45.01 -52.24 -27.74
CA TYR A 571 -46.31 -52.49 -27.13
C TYR A 571 -46.49 -53.99 -26.95
N SER A 572 -46.87 -54.39 -25.73
CA SER A 572 -47.24 -55.78 -25.46
C SER A 572 -48.59 -56.11 -26.08
N VAL A 573 -48.58 -57.06 -27.01
CA VAL A 573 -49.78 -57.61 -27.62
C VAL A 573 -50.01 -59.01 -27.06
N ASN A 574 -51.08 -59.17 -26.28
CA ASN A 574 -51.51 -60.45 -25.74
C ASN A 574 -52.64 -61.05 -26.58
N PHE A 575 -52.40 -62.23 -27.15
CA PHE A 575 -53.39 -63.03 -27.82
C PHE A 575 -54.04 -64.00 -26.84
N ILE A 576 -55.37 -63.99 -26.79
CA ILE A 576 -56.15 -64.97 -26.04
C ILE A 576 -56.91 -65.84 -27.04
N VAL A 577 -56.45 -67.07 -27.22
CA VAL A 577 -57.06 -68.02 -28.18
C VAL A 577 -57.96 -68.98 -27.42
N THR A 578 -59.22 -69.07 -27.84
CA THR A 578 -60.20 -69.96 -27.23
C THR A 578 -60.87 -70.84 -28.26
N VAL A 579 -61.26 -72.04 -27.84
CA VAL A 579 -62.12 -72.93 -28.60
C VAL A 579 -63.36 -73.24 -27.78
N ASN A 580 -64.54 -72.92 -28.32
CA ASN A 580 -65.84 -73.05 -27.63
C ASN A 580 -65.89 -72.36 -26.25
N GLY A 581 -65.15 -71.27 -26.06
CA GLY A 581 -65.13 -70.49 -24.82
C GLY A 581 -64.15 -71.00 -23.75
N ASN A 582 -63.37 -72.06 -24.00
CA ASN A 582 -62.28 -72.50 -23.13
C ASN A 582 -60.92 -72.08 -23.72
N PRO A 583 -59.90 -71.79 -22.88
CA PRO A 583 -58.53 -71.59 -23.32
C PRO A 583 -58.02 -72.72 -24.22
N LEU A 584 -57.32 -72.37 -25.28
CA LEU A 584 -56.70 -73.34 -26.18
C LEU A 584 -55.17 -73.28 -26.02
N GLU A 585 -54.62 -74.25 -25.30
CA GLU A 585 -53.17 -74.46 -25.19
C GLU A 585 -52.61 -75.07 -26.48
N GLY A 586 -51.46 -74.57 -26.95
CA GLY A 586 -50.76 -75.12 -28.11
C GLY A 586 -51.21 -74.58 -29.48
N ALA A 587 -52.13 -73.61 -29.54
CA ALA A 587 -52.42 -72.89 -30.79
C ALA A 587 -51.21 -72.05 -31.23
N SER A 588 -50.89 -72.11 -32.52
CA SER A 588 -49.78 -71.42 -33.17
C SER A 588 -50.27 -70.10 -33.76
N ILE A 589 -49.57 -69.00 -33.45
CA ILE A 589 -49.86 -67.66 -33.93
C ILE A 589 -48.66 -67.17 -34.73
N GLU A 590 -48.86 -66.92 -36.02
CA GLU A 590 -47.85 -66.32 -36.89
C GLU A 590 -48.13 -64.81 -36.97
N ILE A 591 -47.23 -64.00 -36.43
CA ILE A 591 -47.34 -62.54 -36.45
C ILE A 591 -45.96 -61.89 -36.52
N ALA A 592 -45.81 -60.86 -37.36
CA ALA A 592 -44.55 -60.15 -37.57
C ALA A 592 -43.33 -61.04 -37.95
N GLY A 593 -43.58 -62.24 -38.47
CA GLY A 593 -42.52 -63.22 -38.80
C GLY A 593 -42.09 -64.10 -37.63
N GLU A 594 -42.74 -63.98 -36.47
CA GLU A 594 -42.57 -64.85 -35.31
C GLU A 594 -43.73 -65.83 -35.15
N THR A 595 -43.39 -67.05 -34.71
CA THR A 595 -44.36 -68.08 -34.34
C THR A 595 -44.49 -68.14 -32.82
N LEU A 596 -45.63 -67.73 -32.29
CA LEU A 596 -45.97 -67.88 -30.87
C LEU A 596 -46.81 -69.13 -30.64
N THR A 597 -46.66 -69.76 -29.48
CA THR A 597 -47.52 -70.87 -29.06
C THR A 597 -48.22 -70.49 -27.76
N THR A 598 -49.54 -70.67 -27.72
CA THR A 598 -50.37 -70.36 -26.55
C THR A 598 -50.11 -71.31 -25.38
N ASP A 599 -50.08 -70.77 -24.17
CA ASP A 599 -49.85 -71.51 -22.93
C ASP A 599 -51.12 -72.24 -22.42
N ALA A 600 -51.04 -72.88 -21.24
CA ALA A 600 -52.16 -73.58 -20.61
C ALA A 600 -53.39 -72.70 -20.33
N ASN A 601 -53.23 -71.37 -20.33
CA ASN A 601 -54.30 -70.39 -20.20
C ASN A 601 -54.77 -69.83 -21.55
N GLY A 602 -54.27 -70.38 -22.67
CA GLY A 602 -54.61 -69.96 -24.02
C GLY A 602 -53.99 -68.62 -24.42
N GLU A 603 -52.97 -68.16 -23.69
CA GLU A 603 -52.35 -66.84 -23.87
C GLU A 603 -51.00 -66.95 -24.59
N ALA A 604 -50.72 -66.01 -25.47
CA ALA A 604 -49.43 -65.83 -26.10
C ALA A 604 -49.16 -64.33 -26.25
N THR A 605 -47.99 -63.87 -25.77
CA THR A 605 -47.63 -62.46 -25.77
C THR A 605 -46.37 -62.23 -26.58
N LEU A 606 -46.33 -61.12 -27.32
CA LEU A 606 -45.10 -60.56 -27.89
C LEU A 606 -45.06 -59.03 -27.71
N LEU A 607 -43.90 -58.46 -27.98
CA LEU A 607 -43.70 -57.02 -28.09
C LEU A 607 -43.71 -56.62 -29.56
N LEU A 608 -44.45 -55.57 -29.90
CA LEU A 608 -44.52 -55.01 -31.25
C LEU A 608 -44.38 -53.50 -31.17
N VAL A 609 -43.55 -52.90 -32.02
CA VAL A 609 -43.60 -51.45 -32.25
C VAL A 609 -44.96 -51.04 -32.81
N ASN A 610 -45.31 -49.76 -32.73
CA ASN A 610 -46.58 -49.29 -33.27
C ASN A 610 -46.68 -49.57 -34.78
N GLY A 611 -47.71 -50.30 -35.20
CA GLY A 611 -47.83 -50.71 -36.59
C GLY A 611 -49.06 -51.59 -36.86
N SER A 612 -49.25 -51.92 -38.14
CA SER A 612 -50.32 -52.82 -38.58
C SER A 612 -49.74 -54.18 -38.95
N TYR A 613 -50.06 -55.20 -38.16
CA TYR A 613 -49.53 -56.55 -38.31
C TYR A 613 -50.62 -57.53 -38.73
N PRO A 614 -50.55 -58.14 -39.92
CA PRO A 614 -51.38 -59.30 -40.20
C PRO A 614 -50.95 -60.46 -39.29
N TYR A 615 -51.93 -61.19 -38.76
CA TYR A 615 -51.67 -62.37 -37.95
C TYR A 615 -52.55 -63.54 -38.38
N GLU A 616 -52.02 -64.76 -38.29
CA GLU A 616 -52.75 -65.99 -38.55
C GLU A 616 -52.69 -66.90 -37.33
N VAL A 617 -53.85 -67.41 -36.90
CA VAL A 617 -53.95 -68.34 -35.78
C VAL A 617 -54.34 -69.72 -36.33
N THR A 618 -53.52 -70.72 -36.07
CA THR A 618 -53.78 -72.11 -36.45
C THR A 618 -53.69 -73.03 -35.24
N ALA A 619 -54.52 -74.08 -35.22
CA ALA A 619 -54.46 -75.11 -34.20
C ALA A 619 -54.52 -76.47 -34.89
N THR A 620 -53.57 -77.35 -34.54
CA THR A 620 -53.51 -78.70 -35.11
C THR A 620 -54.29 -79.63 -34.19
N ASN A 621 -55.33 -80.28 -34.71
CA ASN A 621 -56.18 -81.22 -33.97
C ASN A 621 -55.46 -82.51 -33.59
#